data_AF-A0AAJ2IHP0-F1
#
_entry.id   AF-A0AAJ2IHP0-F1
#
_cell.length_a   1.000
_cell.length_b   1.000
_cell.length_c   1.000
_cell.angle_alpha   90.00
_cell.angle_beta   90.00
_cell.angle_gamma   90.00
#
_symmetry.space_group_name_H-M   'P 1'
#
loop_
_entity.id
_entity.type
_entity.pdbx_description
1 polymer ?
#
loop_
_entity_poly.entity_id
_entity_poly.type
_entity_poly.pdbx_seq_one_letter_code
_entity_poly.pdbx_strand_id
1 'polypeptide(L)'
;MSTLAAQLEHVGDSGQLWPGRADEPPFAVLVARESARGLAAASLAARQYATNNAPAHVQLLGLVLVAGRKGKPTARLRRDRELLVGSGLFANVWHVAWHDFLVDTPLNELPSTGPDPAPAARRTDPRTVVAPDIAAVGQGLRDAAVAVMSGDAGTTP
;
A
#
# COMPACT_ATOMS: atom_id res chain seq x y z
N MET A 1 4.34 9.85 -9.12
CA MET A 1 3.86 10.14 -7.76
C MET A 1 2.40 9.79 -7.70
N SER A 2 2.05 8.81 -6.87
CA SER A 2 0.70 8.26 -6.72
C SER A 2 -0.06 8.96 -5.60
N THR A 3 -1.39 8.85 -5.60
CA THR A 3 -2.26 9.43 -4.54
C THR A 3 -1.88 8.94 -3.15
N LEU A 4 -1.62 7.64 -2.99
CA LEU A 4 -1.23 7.08 -1.69
C LEU A 4 0.12 7.61 -1.22
N ALA A 5 1.10 7.74 -2.12
CA ALA A 5 2.41 8.29 -1.81
C ALA A 5 2.37 9.80 -1.50
N ALA A 6 1.41 10.54 -2.06
CA ALA A 6 1.22 11.95 -1.73
C ALA A 6 0.64 12.17 -0.33
N GLN A 7 -0.11 11.19 0.20
CA GLN A 7 -0.75 11.32 1.50
C GLN A 7 0.07 10.75 2.65
N LEU A 8 1.17 10.06 2.37
CA LEU A 8 2.05 9.43 3.35
C LEU A 8 3.48 9.94 3.13
N GLU A 9 3.97 10.77 4.05
CA GLU A 9 5.26 11.46 3.85
C GLU A 9 6.46 10.51 3.88
N HIS A 10 6.31 9.35 4.50
CA HIS A 10 7.35 8.34 4.68
C HIS A 10 7.39 7.26 3.60
N VAL A 11 6.61 7.39 2.52
CA VAL A 11 6.58 6.40 1.44
C VAL A 11 6.90 7.03 0.09
N GLY A 12 7.59 6.28 -0.76
CA GLY A 12 7.88 6.64 -2.14
C GLY A 12 6.93 5.96 -3.13
N ASP A 13 6.88 6.48 -4.36
CA ASP A 13 6.21 5.84 -5.49
C ASP A 13 7.26 5.31 -6.48
N SER A 14 7.38 3.98 -6.58
CA SER A 14 8.29 3.31 -7.51
C SER A 14 7.79 3.27 -8.97
N GLY A 15 6.65 3.91 -9.28
CA GLY A 15 6.22 4.14 -10.67
C GLY A 15 5.86 2.87 -11.45
N GLN A 16 5.29 1.86 -10.77
CA GLN A 16 5.03 0.51 -11.30
C GLN A 16 6.28 -0.32 -11.61
N LEU A 17 7.44 0.07 -11.07
CA LEU A 17 8.66 -0.72 -11.06
C LEU A 17 8.98 -1.18 -9.63
N TRP A 18 9.86 -2.16 -9.50
CA TRP A 18 10.43 -2.50 -8.20
C TRP A 18 11.42 -1.41 -7.77
N PRO A 19 11.48 -1.06 -6.46
CA PRO A 19 12.58 -0.25 -5.96
C PRO A 19 13.89 -0.99 -6.27
N GLY A 20 14.79 -0.32 -6.97
CA GLY A 20 16.00 -0.94 -7.53
C GLY A 20 17.28 -0.22 -7.12
N ARG A 21 17.15 0.81 -6.29
CA ARG A 21 18.23 1.67 -5.84
C ARG A 21 18.74 1.17 -4.49
N ALA A 22 20.03 0.90 -4.39
CA ALA A 22 20.64 0.40 -3.15
C ALA A 22 20.65 1.44 -2.01
N ASP A 23 20.47 2.72 -2.33
CA ASP A 23 20.30 3.82 -1.38
C ASP A 23 18.84 3.99 -0.91
N GLU A 24 17.88 3.26 -1.49
CA GLU A 24 16.49 3.24 -1.04
C GLU A 24 16.27 2.16 0.04
N PRO A 25 15.32 2.39 0.97
CA PRO A 25 14.90 1.34 1.91
C PRO A 25 14.48 0.07 1.15
N PRO A 26 14.87 -1.13 1.60
CA PRO A 26 14.58 -2.38 0.90
C PRO A 26 13.09 -2.75 0.91
N PHE A 27 12.27 -2.05 1.67
CA PHE A 27 10.87 -2.38 1.87
C PHE A 27 9.99 -1.94 0.70
N ALA A 28 9.25 -2.90 0.14
CA ALA A 28 8.26 -2.64 -0.90
C ALA A 28 6.86 -3.05 -0.44
N VAL A 29 5.86 -2.31 -0.94
CA VAL A 29 4.45 -2.69 -0.83
C VAL A 29 3.80 -2.61 -2.20
N LEU A 30 2.99 -3.61 -2.54
CA LEU A 30 2.20 -3.55 -3.76
C LEU A 30 0.92 -2.78 -3.51
N VAL A 31 0.59 -1.82 -4.37
CA VAL A 31 -0.65 -1.05 -4.29
C VAL A 31 -1.50 -1.36 -5.50
N ALA A 32 -2.75 -1.79 -5.28
CA ALA A 32 -3.64 -2.21 -6.34
C ALA A 32 -5.02 -1.60 -6.15
N ARG A 33 -5.48 -0.84 -7.15
CA ARG A 33 -6.89 -0.45 -7.24
C ARG A 33 -7.73 -1.67 -7.58
N GLU A 34 -8.83 -1.91 -6.87
CA GLU A 34 -9.80 -2.99 -7.08
C GLU A 34 -10.50 -2.87 -8.46
N SER A 35 -9.75 -3.23 -9.49
CA SER A 35 -10.08 -3.15 -10.90
C SER A 35 -9.41 -4.33 -11.61
N ALA A 36 -9.92 -4.75 -12.77
CA ALA A 36 -9.34 -5.88 -13.49
C ALA A 36 -7.85 -5.66 -13.81
N ARG A 37 -7.50 -4.43 -14.23
CA ARG A 37 -6.09 -4.05 -14.49
C ARG A 37 -5.25 -4.07 -13.22
N GLY A 38 -5.73 -3.45 -12.14
CA GLY A 38 -4.97 -3.35 -10.88
C GLY A 38 -4.72 -4.71 -10.23
N LEU A 39 -5.76 -5.57 -10.17
CA LEU A 39 -5.63 -6.90 -9.60
C LEU A 39 -4.74 -7.82 -10.46
N ALA A 40 -4.81 -7.70 -11.79
CA ALA A 40 -3.93 -8.45 -12.69
C ALA A 40 -2.46 -8.01 -12.56
N ALA A 41 -2.21 -6.70 -12.48
CA ALA A 41 -0.87 -6.15 -12.28
C ALA A 41 -0.28 -6.57 -10.92
N ALA A 42 -1.07 -6.52 -9.85
CA ALA A 42 -0.66 -6.98 -8.53
C ALA A 42 -0.37 -8.48 -8.50
N SER A 43 -1.22 -9.28 -9.15
CA SER A 43 -0.98 -10.72 -9.32
C SER A 43 0.33 -11.01 -10.07
N LEU A 44 0.64 -10.20 -11.09
CA LEU A 44 1.88 -10.36 -11.85
C LEU A 44 3.11 -9.99 -11.01
N ALA A 45 3.07 -8.85 -10.31
CA ALA A 45 4.16 -8.44 -9.42
C ALA A 45 4.35 -9.45 -8.28
N ALA A 46 3.28 -9.95 -7.66
CA ALA A 46 3.37 -11.01 -6.65
C ALA A 46 4.08 -12.26 -7.18
N ARG A 47 3.77 -12.67 -8.42
CA ARG A 47 4.50 -13.77 -9.07
C ARG A 47 5.96 -13.44 -9.32
N GLN A 48 6.28 -12.24 -9.81
CA GLN A 48 7.68 -11.82 -10.01
C GLN A 48 8.49 -11.92 -8.71
N TYR A 49 7.90 -11.49 -7.59
CA TYR A 49 8.53 -11.63 -6.28
C TYR A 49 8.72 -13.10 -5.90
N ALA A 50 7.67 -13.91 -6.01
CA ALA A 50 7.71 -15.35 -5.67
C ALA A 50 8.70 -16.16 -6.53
N THR A 51 8.99 -15.73 -7.75
CA THR A 51 9.95 -16.37 -8.65
C THR A 51 11.34 -15.74 -8.62
N ASN A 52 11.67 -14.92 -7.61
CA ASN A 52 12.94 -14.21 -7.47
C ASN A 52 13.32 -13.34 -8.68
N ASN A 53 12.31 -12.81 -9.38
CA ASN A 53 12.44 -11.90 -10.51
C ASN A 53 12.27 -10.43 -10.09
N ALA A 54 12.14 -10.17 -8.80
CA ALA A 54 12.31 -8.85 -8.18
C ALA A 54 13.79 -8.66 -7.77
N PRO A 55 14.27 -7.42 -7.59
CA PRO A 55 15.63 -7.18 -7.12
C PRO A 55 15.87 -7.85 -5.76
N ALA A 56 17.05 -8.50 -5.59
CA ALA A 56 17.31 -9.40 -4.47
C ALA A 56 17.27 -8.74 -3.08
N HIS A 57 17.46 -7.41 -3.01
CA HIS A 57 17.41 -6.66 -1.76
C HIS A 57 15.98 -6.25 -1.36
N VAL A 58 14.99 -6.45 -2.23
CA VAL A 58 13.63 -6.01 -1.96
C VAL A 58 12.92 -6.98 -1.03
N GLN A 59 12.36 -6.46 0.05
CA GLN A 59 11.52 -7.17 0.99
C GLN A 59 10.07 -6.72 0.82
N LEU A 60 9.19 -7.63 0.39
CA LEU A 60 7.77 -7.34 0.21
C LEU A 60 7.02 -7.39 1.55
N LEU A 61 6.54 -6.24 2.01
CA LEU A 61 5.79 -6.11 3.27
C LEU A 61 4.34 -6.58 3.16
N GLY A 62 3.72 -6.42 1.98
CA GLY A 62 2.32 -6.77 1.78
C GLY A 62 1.65 -6.12 0.56
N LEU A 63 0.31 -6.05 0.64
CA LEU A 63 -0.57 -5.54 -0.40
C LEU A 63 -1.55 -4.49 0.15
N VAL A 64 -1.65 -3.34 -0.51
CA VAL A 64 -2.69 -2.33 -0.26
C VAL A 64 -3.72 -2.39 -1.37
N LEU A 65 -4.97 -2.69 -1.00
CA LEU A 65 -6.12 -2.73 -1.90
C LEU A 65 -6.90 -1.42 -1.78
N VAL A 66 -6.95 -0.65 -2.86
CA VAL A 66 -7.69 0.61 -2.94
C VAL A 66 -9.02 0.39 -3.64
N ALA A 67 -10.13 0.76 -3.02
CA ALA A 67 -11.45 0.60 -3.61
C ALA A 67 -11.53 1.22 -5.02
N GLY A 68 -12.00 0.45 -5.99
CA GLY A 68 -12.04 0.87 -7.39
C GLY A 68 -13.18 1.83 -7.71
N ARG A 69 -14.26 1.77 -6.93
CA ARG A 69 -15.50 2.51 -7.14
C ARG A 69 -16.25 2.67 -5.82
N LYS A 70 -17.20 3.61 -5.81
CA LYS A 70 -18.21 3.68 -4.76
C LYS A 70 -19.08 2.43 -4.76
N GLY A 71 -19.28 1.85 -3.57
CA GLY A 71 -20.16 0.69 -3.38
C GLY A 71 -19.47 -0.67 -3.61
N LYS A 72 -20.29 -1.72 -3.67
CA LYS A 72 -19.80 -3.11 -3.65
C LYS A 72 -19.10 -3.47 -4.98
N PRO A 73 -17.93 -4.11 -4.97
CA PRO A 73 -17.30 -4.63 -6.19
C PRO A 73 -18.14 -5.73 -6.86
N THR A 74 -17.94 -5.94 -8.15
CA THR A 74 -18.62 -7.03 -8.89
C THR A 74 -18.18 -8.39 -8.36
N ALA A 75 -19.00 -9.43 -8.52
CA ALA A 75 -18.67 -10.78 -8.06
C ALA A 75 -17.33 -11.29 -8.62
N ARG A 76 -17.01 -10.92 -9.87
CA ARG A 76 -15.72 -11.24 -10.49
C ARG A 76 -14.55 -10.57 -9.77
N LEU A 77 -14.61 -9.25 -9.56
CA LEU A 77 -13.53 -8.51 -8.88
C LEU A 77 -13.35 -8.98 -7.43
N ARG A 78 -14.45 -9.32 -6.76
CA ARG A 78 -14.41 -9.93 -5.42
C ARG A 78 -13.63 -11.24 -5.42
N ARG A 79 -13.92 -12.14 -6.36
CA ARG A 79 -13.23 -13.41 -6.50
C ARG A 79 -11.75 -13.22 -6.82
N ASP A 80 -11.43 -12.36 -7.78
CA ASP A 80 -10.05 -12.08 -8.18
C ASP A 80 -9.24 -11.52 -6.99
N ARG A 81 -9.85 -10.65 -6.18
CA ARG A 81 -9.28 -10.14 -4.93
C ARG A 81 -9.09 -11.24 -3.90
N GLU A 82 -10.12 -12.06 -3.65
CA GLU A 82 -10.07 -13.17 -2.69
C GLU A 82 -8.98 -14.18 -3.07
N LEU A 83 -8.79 -14.47 -4.36
CA LEU A 83 -7.71 -15.32 -4.85
C LEU A 83 -6.32 -14.70 -4.64
N LEU A 84 -6.18 -13.40 -4.90
CA LEU A 84 -4.91 -12.69 -4.70
C LEU A 84 -4.52 -12.66 -3.22
N VAL A 85 -5.47 -12.31 -2.34
CA VAL A 85 -5.27 -12.27 -0.88
C VAL A 85 -5.03 -13.68 -0.33
N GLY A 86 -5.79 -14.67 -0.80
CA GLY A 86 -5.67 -16.07 -0.40
C GLY A 86 -4.46 -16.81 -0.97
N SER A 87 -3.63 -16.16 -1.80
CA SER A 87 -2.43 -16.79 -2.38
C SER A 87 -1.33 -17.12 -1.36
N GLY A 88 -1.39 -16.54 -0.16
CA GLY A 88 -0.36 -16.70 0.87
C GLY A 88 0.94 -15.93 0.58
N LEU A 89 1.00 -15.15 -0.50
CA LEU A 89 2.19 -14.39 -0.91
C LEU A 89 2.38 -13.09 -0.14
N PHE A 90 1.37 -12.67 0.64
CA PHE A 90 1.39 -11.39 1.36
C PHE A 90 1.27 -11.64 2.86
N ALA A 91 2.25 -11.15 3.62
CA ALA A 91 2.20 -11.19 5.08
C ALA A 91 1.11 -10.27 5.63
N ASN A 92 0.91 -9.11 4.99
CA ASN A 92 -0.05 -8.11 5.39
C ASN A 92 -0.92 -7.66 4.21
N VAL A 93 -2.20 -7.44 4.47
CA VAL A 93 -3.15 -6.88 3.50
C VAL A 93 -3.90 -5.73 4.14
N TRP A 94 -3.82 -4.56 3.53
CA TRP A 94 -4.53 -3.36 3.95
C TRP A 94 -5.57 -2.95 2.93
N HIS A 95 -6.62 -2.29 3.40
CA HIS A 95 -7.72 -1.83 2.56
C HIS A 95 -7.94 -0.32 2.72
N VAL A 96 -8.05 0.37 1.59
CA VAL A 96 -8.45 1.77 1.51
C VAL A 96 -9.82 1.85 0.87
N ALA A 97 -10.77 2.47 1.56
CA ALA A 97 -12.13 2.64 1.11
C ALA A 97 -12.23 3.66 -0.04
N TRP A 98 -13.41 3.70 -0.67
CA TRP A 98 -13.67 4.72 -1.68
C TRP A 98 -13.90 6.07 -1.01
N HIS A 99 -13.11 7.05 -1.43
CA HIS A 99 -13.17 8.41 -0.94
C HIS A 99 -13.45 9.36 -2.10
N ASP A 100 -14.64 9.97 -2.12
CA ASP A 100 -15.07 10.85 -3.20
C ASP A 100 -14.11 12.06 -3.36
N PHE A 101 -13.57 12.58 -2.25
CA PHE A 101 -12.64 13.71 -2.27
C PHE A 101 -11.32 13.44 -3.02
N LEU A 102 -10.88 12.18 -3.10
CA LEU A 102 -9.65 11.82 -3.83
C LEU A 102 -9.80 11.96 -5.35
N VAL A 103 -11.04 12.02 -5.85
CA VAL A 103 -11.32 12.26 -7.27
C VAL A 103 -11.36 13.75 -7.58
N ASP A 104 -11.90 14.54 -6.66
CA ASP A 104 -12.14 15.98 -6.85
C ASP A 104 -10.95 16.85 -6.44
N THR A 105 -10.00 16.33 -5.66
CA THR A 105 -8.88 17.09 -5.10
C THR A 105 -7.59 16.79 -5.89
N PRO A 106 -6.88 17.81 -6.40
CA PRO A 106 -5.62 17.59 -7.09
C PRO A 106 -4.53 17.13 -6.11
N LEU A 107 -3.54 16.41 -6.64
CA LEU A 107 -2.53 15.70 -5.84
C LEU A 107 -1.73 16.63 -4.89
N ASN A 108 -1.47 17.86 -5.31
CA ASN A 108 -0.73 18.88 -4.56
C ASN A 108 -1.54 19.55 -3.44
N GLU A 109 -2.86 19.35 -3.41
CA GLU A 109 -3.76 19.88 -2.39
C GLU A 109 -4.20 18.81 -1.38
N LEU A 110 -3.76 17.56 -1.55
CA LEU A 110 -4.08 16.49 -0.61
C LEU A 110 -3.30 16.66 0.69
N PRO A 111 -3.95 16.45 1.85
CA PRO A 111 -3.24 16.43 3.12
C PRO A 111 -2.28 15.23 3.16
N SER A 112 -1.12 15.44 3.79
CA SER A 112 -0.14 14.41 4.07
C SER A 112 -0.11 14.11 5.58
N THR A 113 0.19 12.85 5.93
CA THR A 113 0.49 12.47 7.32
C THR A 113 1.88 11.85 7.38
N GLY A 114 2.63 12.27 8.39
CA GLY A 114 3.89 11.65 8.76
C GLY A 114 3.70 10.26 9.39
N PRO A 115 4.81 9.57 9.73
CA PRO A 115 4.80 8.20 10.23
C PRO A 115 4.29 8.08 11.68
N ASP A 116 4.02 9.21 12.34
CA ASP A 116 3.35 9.29 13.63
C ASP A 116 2.08 10.16 13.44
N PRO A 117 0.91 9.55 13.21
CA PRO A 117 -0.30 10.29 12.89
C PRO A 117 -0.75 11.07 14.14
N ALA A 118 -1.07 12.34 13.94
CA ALA A 118 -1.69 13.16 14.98
C ALA A 118 -2.99 12.48 15.48
N PRO A 119 -3.32 12.60 16.78
CA PRO A 119 -4.49 11.95 17.36
C PRO A 119 -5.76 12.31 16.58
N ALA A 120 -6.59 11.31 16.30
CA ALA A 120 -7.76 11.44 15.44
C ALA A 120 -8.66 12.61 15.86
N ALA A 121 -8.73 13.65 15.03
CA ALA A 121 -9.61 14.78 15.26
C ALA A 121 -11.07 14.33 15.17
N ARG A 122 -11.92 14.81 16.11
CA ARG A 122 -13.34 14.43 16.24
C ARG A 122 -14.20 14.79 15.02
N ARG A 123 -13.72 15.64 14.11
CA ARG A 123 -14.36 15.97 12.84
C ARG A 123 -13.31 16.09 11.75
N THR A 124 -13.24 15.08 10.89
CA THR A 124 -12.23 14.95 9.84
C THR A 124 -12.78 15.54 8.55
N ASP A 125 -12.44 16.79 8.23
CA ASP A 125 -12.62 17.27 6.86
C ASP A 125 -11.48 16.65 6.02
N PRO A 126 -11.79 15.79 5.04
CA PRO A 126 -10.79 15.08 4.26
C PRO A 126 -9.89 15.97 3.41
N ARG A 127 -10.22 17.27 3.27
CA ARG A 127 -9.33 18.28 2.66
C ARG A 127 -8.24 18.79 3.61
N THR A 128 -8.39 18.53 4.91
CA THR A 128 -7.49 19.05 5.96
C THR A 128 -6.82 17.96 6.76
N VAL A 129 -7.38 16.74 6.74
CA VAL A 129 -6.87 15.60 7.49
C VAL A 129 -6.96 14.35 6.63
N VAL A 130 -5.91 13.53 6.65
CA VAL A 130 -5.86 12.25 5.95
C VAL A 130 -6.97 11.32 6.47
N ALA A 131 -7.63 10.62 5.55
CA ALA A 131 -8.68 9.68 5.92
C ALA A 131 -8.14 8.58 6.87
N PRO A 132 -8.93 8.15 7.87
CA PRO A 132 -8.42 7.29 8.95
C PRO A 132 -7.94 5.92 8.46
N ASP A 133 -8.53 5.38 7.40
CA ASP A 133 -8.09 4.14 6.77
C ASP A 133 -6.76 4.30 6.02
N ILE A 134 -6.53 5.46 5.40
CA ILE A 134 -5.25 5.81 4.76
C ILE A 134 -4.16 6.01 5.83
N ALA A 135 -4.47 6.71 6.92
CA ALA A 135 -3.56 6.86 8.05
C ALA A 135 -3.22 5.50 8.70
N ALA A 136 -4.21 4.61 8.83
CA ALA A 136 -4.01 3.25 9.34
C ALA A 136 -3.13 2.40 8.41
N VAL A 137 -3.22 2.57 7.08
CA VAL A 137 -2.27 1.96 6.13
C VAL A 137 -0.87 2.50 6.39
N GLY A 138 -0.69 3.81 6.54
CA GLY A 138 0.60 4.43 6.84
C GLY A 138 1.27 3.86 8.09
N GLN A 139 0.50 3.70 9.17
CA GLN A 139 0.94 3.05 10.41
C GLN A 139 1.27 1.56 10.19
N GLY A 140 0.37 0.80 9.54
CA GLY A 140 0.58 -0.62 9.30
C GLY A 140 1.82 -0.92 8.47
N LEU A 141 2.14 -0.07 7.49
CA LEU A 141 3.40 -0.17 6.72
C LEU A 141 4.63 0.02 7.61
N ARG A 142 4.58 0.97 8.54
CA ARG A 142 5.65 1.21 9.50
C ARG A 142 5.81 0.02 10.43
N ASP A 143 4.72 -0.47 11.00
CA ASP A 143 4.73 -1.61 11.93
C ASP A 143 5.27 -2.86 11.25
N ALA A 144 4.88 -3.11 9.99
CA ALA A 144 5.40 -4.20 9.19
C ALA A 144 6.91 -4.05 8.92
N ALA A 145 7.38 -2.84 8.59
CA ALA A 145 8.81 -2.58 8.41
C ALA A 145 9.60 -2.80 9.70
N VAL A 146 9.11 -2.28 10.83
CA VAL A 146 9.74 -2.47 12.15
C VAL A 146 9.76 -3.96 12.54
N ALA A 147 8.69 -4.70 12.27
CA ALA A 147 8.63 -6.14 12.54
C ALA A 147 9.67 -6.93 11.72
N VAL A 148 9.85 -6.59 10.44
CA VAL A 148 10.87 -7.22 9.58
C VAL A 148 12.28 -6.87 10.08
N MET A 149 12.54 -5.59 10.39
CA MET A 149 13.84 -5.15 10.93
C MET A 149 14.17 -5.82 12.28
N SER A 150 13.15 -6.01 13.13
CA SER A 150 13.31 -6.66 14.44
C SER A 150 13.47 -8.18 14.30
N GLY A 151 12.89 -8.78 13.25
CA GLY A 151 13.08 -10.19 12.90
C GLY A 151 14.46 -10.51 12.32
N ASP A 152 15.03 -9.59 11.52
CA ASP A 152 16.39 -9.71 10.97
C ASP A 152 17.48 -9.57 12.05
N ALA A 153 17.18 -8.95 13.20
CA ALA A 153 18.10 -8.90 14.35
C ALA A 153 18.39 -10.29 14.98
N GLY A 154 17.68 -11.35 14.56
CA GLY A 154 17.82 -12.71 15.06
C GLY A 154 18.75 -13.64 14.25
N THR A 155 19.33 -13.19 13.12
CA THR A 155 20.25 -14.03 12.33
C THR A 155 21.56 -13.30 12.09
N THR A 156 22.48 -13.40 13.05
CA THR A 156 23.92 -13.26 12.81
C THR A 156 24.54 -14.65 12.94
N PRO A 157 25.44 -15.08 12.03
CA PRO A 157 26.07 -16.41 12.07
C PRO A 157 26.92 -16.64 13.32
#